data_AF-A0A7Z8QJ86-F1
#
_entry.id   AF-A0A7Z8QJ86-F1
#
_cell.length_a   1.000
_cell.length_b   1.000
_cell.length_c   1.000
_cell.angle_alpha   90.00
_cell.angle_beta   90.00
_cell.angle_gamma   90.00
#
_symmetry.space_group_name_H-M   'P 1'
#
loop_
_entity.id
_entity.type
_entity.pdbx_description
1 polymer ?
#
loop_
_entity_poly.entity_id
_entity_poly.type
_entity_poly.pdbx_seq_one_letter_code
_entity_poly.pdbx_strand_id
1 'polypeptide(L)'
;MLPLSYVLKALLILVPVSSFYFYIQRYRHHYYAFSLKYSAESSWELIEGDDYLAMHILKSSVLTSFIIILHVEIDNKRRSLLVCQDAVSAEEYRRLFVALKIMKLE
;
A
#
# COMPACT_ATOMS: atom_id res chain seq x y z
N MET A 1 37.73 -10.30 -20.54
CA MET A 1 36.54 -10.86 -19.88
C MET A 1 36.47 -10.28 -18.47
N LEU A 2 35.38 -9.61 -18.10
CA LEU A 2 35.22 -9.14 -16.71
C LEU A 2 35.12 -10.35 -15.78
N PRO A 3 35.80 -10.36 -14.62
CA PRO A 3 35.74 -11.51 -13.72
C PRO A 3 34.32 -11.66 -13.19
N LEU A 4 33.81 -12.90 -13.15
CA LEU A 4 32.46 -13.25 -12.71
C LEU A 4 32.12 -12.64 -11.33
N SER A 5 33.12 -12.52 -10.46
CA SER A 5 32.99 -11.91 -9.13
C SER A 5 32.60 -10.42 -9.17
N TYR A 6 33.09 -9.65 -10.15
CA TYR A 6 32.71 -8.24 -10.29
C TYR A 6 31.31 -8.08 -10.87
N VAL A 7 30.91 -8.98 -11.78
CA VAL A 7 29.54 -8.99 -12.34
C VAL A 7 28.51 -9.30 -11.25
N LEU A 8 28.77 -10.30 -10.40
CA LEU A 8 27.91 -10.65 -9.26
C LEU A 8 27.79 -9.52 -8.24
N LYS A 9 28.91 -8.88 -7.87
CA LYS A 9 28.89 -7.72 -6.95
C LYS A 9 28.11 -6.54 -7.54
N ALA A 10 28.27 -6.27 -8.83
CA ALA A 10 27.53 -5.21 -9.51
C ALA A 10 26.02 -5.50 -9.52
N LEU A 11 25.60 -6.74 -9.82
CA LEU A 11 24.19 -7.14 -9.78
C LEU A 11 23.58 -7.03 -8.38
N LEU A 12 24.32 -7.45 -7.34
CA LEU A 12 23.88 -7.33 -5.95
C LEU A 12 23.64 -5.89 -5.51
N ILE A 13 24.32 -4.92 -6.12
CA ILE A 13 24.11 -3.49 -5.85
C ILE A 13 23.01 -2.93 -6.76
N LEU A 14 23.00 -3.32 -8.03
CA LEU A 14 22.10 -2.75 -9.03
C LEU A 14 20.64 -3.13 -8.79
N VAL A 15 20.38 -4.36 -8.34
CA VAL A 15 19.02 -4.84 -8.00
C VAL A 15 18.39 -3.98 -6.89
N PRO A 16 18.97 -3.84 -5.69
CA PRO A 16 18.38 -3.00 -4.64
C PRO A 16 18.34 -1.52 -5.02
N VAL A 17 19.32 -0.99 -5.76
CA VAL A 17 19.29 0.40 -6.23
C VAL A 17 18.15 0.64 -7.22
N SER A 18 17.94 -0.27 -8.17
CA SER A 18 16.83 -0.18 -9.12
C SER A 18 15.46 -0.32 -8.43
N SER A 19 15.36 -1.23 -7.46
CA SER A 19 14.17 -1.40 -6.62
C SER A 19 13.89 -0.12 -5.83
N PHE A 20 14.89 0.40 -5.12
CA PHE A 20 14.80 1.63 -4.35
C PHE A 20 14.44 2.84 -5.22
N TYR A 21 15.03 2.97 -6.40
CA TYR A 21 14.70 4.01 -7.37
C TYR A 21 13.25 3.89 -7.85
N PHE A 22 12.78 2.67 -8.15
CA PHE A 22 11.39 2.42 -8.54
C PHE A 22 10.41 2.77 -7.41
N TYR A 23 10.74 2.39 -6.17
CA TYR A 23 9.96 2.75 -4.98
C TYR A 23 9.91 4.27 -4.76
N ILE A 24 11.04 4.98 -4.88
CA ILE A 24 11.09 6.45 -4.79
C ILE A 24 10.27 7.10 -5.90
N GLN A 25 10.40 6.64 -7.15
CA GLN A 25 9.61 7.20 -8.25
C GLN A 25 8.11 6.99 -8.02
N ARG A 26 7.72 5.82 -7.54
CA ARG A 26 6.34 5.52 -7.19
C ARG A 26 5.84 6.36 -6.01
N TYR A 27 6.68 6.66 -5.03
CA TYR A 27 6.39 7.59 -3.93
C TYR A 27 6.21 9.03 -4.44
N ARG A 28 7.09 9.51 -5.32
CA ARG A 28 7.02 10.85 -5.92
C ARG A 28 5.80 11.06 -6.80
N HIS A 29 5.27 10.00 -7.41
CA HIS A 29 4.04 10.05 -8.19
C HIS A 29 2.76 10.06 -7.34
N HIS A 30 2.85 10.31 -6.02
CA HIS A 30 1.72 10.40 -5.09
C HIS A 30 0.84 9.13 -5.03
N TYR A 31 1.29 7.99 -5.58
CA TYR A 31 0.56 6.72 -5.53
C TYR A 31 0.30 6.21 -4.10
N TYR A 32 1.06 6.70 -3.12
CA TYR A 32 0.92 6.37 -1.70
C TYR A 32 0.44 7.55 -0.85
N ALA A 33 0.18 8.71 -1.46
CA ALA A 33 -0.35 9.88 -0.76
C ALA A 33 -1.88 9.88 -0.88
N PHE A 34 -2.51 8.88 -0.25
CA PHE A 34 -3.95 8.78 -0.14
C PHE A 34 -4.35 8.83 1.34
N SER A 35 -5.51 9.41 1.63
CA SER A 35 -6.08 9.33 2.97
C SER A 35 -7.28 8.40 2.94
N LEU A 36 -7.33 7.44 3.86
CA LEU A 36 -8.50 6.59 4.06
C LEU A 36 -9.40 7.24 5.09
N LYS A 37 -10.67 7.41 4.74
CA LYS A 37 -11.70 7.90 5.65
C LYS A 37 -12.79 6.84 5.77
N TYR A 38 -13.22 6.61 7.00
CA TYR A 38 -14.41 5.79 7.25
C TYR A 38 -15.63 6.73 7.28
N SER A 39 -16.54 6.57 6.31
CA SER A 39 -17.72 7.41 6.16
C SER A 39 -18.84 7.01 7.12
N ALA A 40 -19.74 7.95 7.41
CA ALA A 40 -20.88 7.72 8.31
C ALA A 40 -21.86 6.66 7.76
N GLU A 41 -21.84 6.41 6.45
CA GLU A 41 -22.64 5.37 5.79
C GLU A 41 -22.02 3.97 5.86
N SER A 42 -21.02 3.76 6.73
CA SER A 42 -20.29 2.50 6.89
C SER A 42 -19.53 2.03 5.65
N SER A 43 -19.18 2.97 4.76
CA SER A 43 -18.35 2.74 3.58
C SER A 43 -16.96 3.36 3.79
N TRP A 44 -15.94 2.73 3.20
CA TRP A 44 -14.60 3.32 3.14
C TRP A 44 -14.52 4.28 1.95
N GLU A 45 -13.89 5.43 2.17
CA GLU A 45 -13.65 6.45 1.16
C GLU A 45 -12.14 6.67 1.02
N LEU A 46 -11.68 6.74 -0.23
CA LEU A 46 -10.32 7.13 -0.58
C LEU A 46 -10.31 8.62 -0.93
N ILE A 47 -9.48 9.39 -0.26
CA ILE A 47 -9.22 10.79 -0.58
C ILE A 47 -7.94 10.84 -1.42
N GLU A 48 -8.11 11.10 -2.71
CA GLU A 48 -7.02 11.38 -3.66
C GLU A 48 -7.10 12.87 -4.05
N GLY A 49 -6.26 13.71 -3.41
CA GLY A 49 -6.32 15.16 -3.63
C GLY A 49 -7.57 15.79 -3.00
N ASP A 50 -8.44 16.36 -3.84
CA ASP A 50 -9.70 17.02 -3.42
C ASP A 50 -10.95 16.15 -3.68
N ASP A 51 -10.76 14.97 -4.29
CA ASP A 51 -11.84 14.06 -4.65
C ASP A 51 -12.04 12.97 -3.58
N TYR A 52 -13.32 12.70 -3.27
CA TYR A 52 -13.75 11.61 -2.40
C TYR A 52 -14.25 10.46 -3.27
N LEU A 53 -13.50 9.36 -3.29
CA LEU A 53 -13.85 8.17 -4.06
C LEU A 53 -14.37 7.09 -3.13
N ALA A 54 -15.63 6.70 -3.30
CA ALA A 54 -16.19 5.54 -2.60
C ALA A 54 -15.41 4.28 -3.01
N MET A 55 -14.96 3.50 -2.03
CA MET A 55 -14.15 2.31 -2.27
C MET A 55 -14.73 1.08 -1.58
N HIS A 56 -14.74 -0.03 -2.30
CA HIS A 56 -15.12 -1.33 -1.75
C HIS A 56 -13.86 -2.14 -1.44
N ILE A 57 -13.70 -2.53 -0.18
CA ILE A 57 -12.58 -3.39 0.24
C ILE A 57 -12.92 -4.84 -0.08
N LEU A 58 -12.07 -5.47 -0.88
CA LEU A 58 -12.22 -6.86 -1.29
C LEU A 58 -11.69 -7.81 -0.20
N LYS A 59 -12.37 -8.95 0.01
CA LYS A 59 -11.94 -10.00 0.95
C LYS A 59 -10.54 -10.58 0.66
N SER A 60 -10.05 -10.37 -0.56
CA SER A 60 -8.70 -10.74 -0.99
C SER A 60 -7.58 -9.89 -0.36
N SER A 61 -7.91 -8.89 0.46
CA SER A 61 -6.94 -8.06 1.18
C SER A 61 -6.12 -8.89 2.18
N VAL A 62 -4.83 -8.55 2.31
CA VAL A 62 -3.86 -9.26 3.15
C VAL A 62 -3.46 -8.37 4.32
N LEU A 63 -3.65 -8.88 5.53
CA LEU A 63 -3.35 -8.21 6.79
C LEU A 63 -2.15 -8.94 7.41
N THR A 64 -1.00 -8.26 7.52
CA THR A 64 0.16 -8.76 8.27
C THR A 64 0.57 -7.75 9.34
N SER A 65 1.41 -8.15 10.28
CA SER A 65 1.82 -7.28 11.40
C SER A 65 2.61 -6.03 10.97
N PHE A 66 3.28 -6.07 9.81
CA PHE A 66 4.14 -4.99 9.33
C PHE A 66 3.53 -4.22 8.16
N ILE A 67 2.73 -4.90 7.33
CA ILE A 67 2.12 -4.34 6.12
C ILE A 67 0.67 -4.78 5.98
N ILE A 68 -0.16 -3.88 5.46
CA ILE A 68 -1.52 -4.17 5.02
C ILE A 68 -1.55 -3.95 3.51
N ILE A 69 -1.97 -4.97 2.77
CA ILE A 69 -2.24 -4.88 1.33
C ILE A 69 -3.75 -4.87 1.17
N LEU A 70 -4.29 -3.68 0.91
CA LEU A 70 -5.71 -3.45 0.66
C LEU A 70 -5.99 -3.65 -0.81
N HIS A 71 -6.78 -4.67 -1.14
CA HIS A 71 -7.36 -4.81 -2.46
C HIS A 71 -8.69 -4.09 -2.47
N VAL A 72 -8.78 -3.04 -3.28
CA VAL A 72 -9.93 -2.15 -3.31
C VAL A 72 -10.48 -2.08 -4.72
N GLU A 73 -11.78 -1.86 -4.82
CA GLU A 73 -12.45 -1.55 -6.07
C GLU A 73 -12.99 -0.12 -6.01
N ILE A 74 -12.56 0.69 -6.97
CA ILE A 74 -12.91 2.10 -7.11
C ILE A 74 -13.33 2.29 -8.56
N ASP A 75 -14.54 2.81 -8.80
CA ASP A 75 -15.11 2.99 -10.14
C ASP A 75 -15.00 1.73 -11.03
N ASN A 76 -15.32 0.57 -10.47
CA ASN A 76 -15.23 -0.74 -11.13
C ASN A 76 -13.81 -1.11 -11.61
N LYS A 77 -12.78 -0.45 -11.07
CA LYS A 77 -11.37 -0.75 -11.29
C LYS A 77 -10.73 -1.25 -10.01
N ARG A 78 -10.10 -2.40 -10.10
CA ARG A 78 -9.35 -2.98 -8.99
C ARG A 78 -8.01 -2.27 -8.82
N ARG A 79 -7.74 -1.79 -7.62
CA ARG A 79 -6.46 -1.20 -7.19
C ARG A 79 -5.92 -1.94 -5.97
N SER A 80 -4.60 -1.96 -5.82
CA SER A 80 -3.93 -2.48 -4.63
C SER A 80 -3.22 -1.34 -3.92
N LEU A 81 -3.65 -1.04 -2.70
CA LEU A 81 -3.07 -0.04 -1.83
C LEU A 81 -2.20 -0.73 -0.78
N LEU A 82 -0.98 -0.23 -0.60
CA LEU A 82 -0.06 -0.71 0.43
C LEU A 82 -0.05 0.29 1.58
N VAL A 83 -0.33 -0.18 2.78
CA VAL A 83 -0.19 0.59 4.02
C VAL A 83 0.87 -0.08 4.87
N CYS A 84 2.04 0.56 4.97
CA CYS A 84 3.11 0.12 5.86
C CYS A 84 2.85 0.62 7.28
N GLN A 85 3.30 -0.13 8.28
CA GLN A 85 3.14 0.22 9.70
C GLN A 85 3.77 1.57 10.07
N ASP A 86 4.87 1.93 9.41
CA ASP A 86 5.61 3.18 9.60
C ASP A 86 5.01 4.38 8.85
N ALA A 87 4.03 4.15 7.95
CA ALA A 87 3.41 5.20 7.15
C ALA A 87 2.35 6.00 7.93
N VAL A 88 1.85 5.46 9.05
CA VAL A 88 0.85 6.08 9.91
C VAL A 88 1.25 5.93 11.38
N SER A 89 0.59 6.66 12.28
CA SER A 89 0.84 6.47 13.71
C SER A 89 0.47 5.04 14.13
N ALA A 90 1.16 4.50 15.14
CA ALA A 90 0.91 3.13 15.61
C ALA A 90 -0.55 2.91 16.05
N GLU A 91 -1.19 3.94 16.61
CA GLU A 91 -2.59 3.88 17.03
C GLU A 91 -3.54 3.82 15.82
N GLU A 92 -3.32 4.66 14.81
CA GLU A 92 -4.12 4.64 13.59
C GLU A 92 -3.93 3.35 12.79
N TYR A 93 -2.69 2.83 12.73
CA TYR A 93 -2.42 1.52 12.14
C TYR A 93 -3.22 0.43 12.83
N ARG A 94 -3.23 0.42 14.16
CA ARG A 94 -3.95 -0.56 14.97
C ARG A 94 -5.46 -0.47 14.74
N ARG A 95 -6.02 0.75 14.71
CA ARG A 95 -7.44 0.98 14.43
C ARG A 95 -7.84 0.44 13.06
N LEU A 96 -7.07 0.79 12.03
CA LEU A 96 -7.28 0.29 10.66
C LEU A 96 -7.20 -1.24 10.61
N PHE A 97 -6.15 -1.83 11.19
CA PHE A 97 -5.96 -3.28 11.21
C PHE A 97 -7.13 -4.01 11.86
N VAL A 98 -7.62 -3.50 13.01
CA VAL A 98 -8.77 -4.08 13.71
C VAL A 98 -10.05 -3.94 12.90
N ALA A 99 -10.33 -2.76 12.34
CA ALA A 99 -11.52 -2.52 11.52
C ALA A 99 -11.58 -3.48 10.31
N LEU A 100 -10.45 -3.64 9.61
CA LEU A 100 -10.33 -4.56 8.49
C LEU A 100 -10.46 -6.03 8.90
N LYS A 101 -9.95 -6.40 10.09
CA LYS A 101 -10.07 -7.76 10.62
C LYS A 101 -11.51 -8.11 10.94
N ILE A 102 -12.28 -7.16 11.48
CA ILE A 102 -13.72 -7.34 11.75
C ILE A 102 -14.47 -7.52 10.43
N MET A 103 -14.25 -6.64 9.45
CA MET A 103 -14.87 -6.75 8.11
C MET A 103 -14.56 -8.06 7.38
N LYS A 104 -13.39 -8.66 7.61
CA LYS A 104 -13.02 -9.94 6.99
C LYS A 104 -13.67 -11.15 7.66
N LEU A 105 -14.11 -11.00 8.92
CA LEU A 105 -14.79 -12.06 9.68
C LEU A 105 -16.29 -12.16 9.36
N GLU A 106 -16.88 -11.11 8.79
CA GLU A 106 -18.25 -11.09 8.21
C GLU A 106 -18.26 -11.65 6.77
#